data_AF-A0A194SDS9-F1
#
_entry.id   AF-A0A194SDS9-F1
#
_cell.length_a   1.000
_cell.length_b   1.000
_cell.length_c   1.000
_cell.angle_alpha   90.00
_cell.angle_beta   90.00
_cell.angle_gamma   90.00
#
_symmetry.space_group_name_H-M   'P 1'
#
loop_
_entity.id
_entity.type
_entity.pdbx_description
1 polymer ?
#
loop_
_entity_poly.entity_id
_entity_poly.type
_entity_poly.pdbx_seq_one_letter_code
_entity_poly.pdbx_strand_id
1 'polypeptide(L)'
;MWCDNCLLIFPLRAGTMALATEIAAYSIAGGIVLFLYGQYLYPSADLEVPVYGGVSMGIGACSVLLLLAFANRSRLWTSALCFILPFVLVLSIVRAGIMTFRLDYYQERIIWSCNHGGQLYNATLAADSTYSAGNSSGDTIPTGFCSAGFHSLYLAFAFALALDCVLQAYQLFLVWRFRAFLRNYSSLKDSRVNGYYYS
;
A
#
# COMPACT_ATOMS: atom_id res chain seq x y z
N MET A 1 21.35 18.75 21.49
CA MET A 1 20.50 19.54 20.57
C MET A 1 20.38 18.73 19.29
N TRP A 2 19.22 18.14 19.03
CA TRP A 2 19.02 17.34 17.82
C TRP A 2 18.73 18.30 16.66
N CYS A 3 19.53 18.24 15.59
CA CYS A 3 19.38 19.13 14.43
C CYS A 3 18.02 18.90 13.75
N ASP A 4 17.28 19.99 13.53
CA ASP A 4 15.95 19.99 12.90
C ASP A 4 15.94 19.34 11.50
N ASN A 5 17.09 19.29 10.81
CA ASN A 5 17.26 18.73 9.46
C ASN A 5 18.22 17.53 9.32
N CYS A 6 18.85 17.02 10.40
CA CYS A 6 19.73 15.85 10.23
C CYS A 6 18.90 14.59 9.92
N LEU A 7 19.28 13.82 8.88
CA LEU A 7 18.62 12.58 8.43
C LEU A 7 17.22 12.74 7.81
N LEU A 8 16.89 13.91 7.26
CA LEU A 8 15.63 14.16 6.56
C LEU A 8 15.89 14.42 5.07
N ILE A 9 15.35 13.54 4.20
CA ILE A 9 15.31 13.81 2.75
C ILE A 9 14.32 14.94 2.43
N PHE A 10 13.27 15.11 3.25
CA PHE A 10 12.24 16.12 3.06
C PHE A 10 11.98 16.95 4.34
N PRO A 11 11.52 18.22 4.24
CA PRO A 11 11.18 19.04 5.39
C PRO A 11 10.13 18.36 6.27
N LEU A 12 10.35 18.32 7.59
CA LEU A 12 9.63 17.44 8.54
C LEU A 12 8.09 17.48 8.45
N ARG A 13 7.49 18.63 8.10
CA ARG A 13 6.03 18.81 8.01
C ARG A 13 5.48 18.71 6.59
N ALA A 14 6.04 19.46 5.64
CA ALA A 14 5.55 19.42 4.26
C ALA A 14 5.92 18.09 3.58
N GLY A 15 7.10 17.56 3.89
CA GLY A 15 7.57 16.26 3.40
C GLY A 15 6.75 15.08 3.89
N THR A 16 6.32 15.10 5.16
CA THR A 16 5.43 14.06 5.70
C THR A 16 4.04 14.12 5.09
N MET A 17 3.51 15.32 4.83
CA MET A 17 2.24 15.49 4.13
C MET A 17 2.32 15.00 2.68
N ALA A 18 3.39 15.33 1.95
CA ALA A 18 3.60 14.86 0.59
C ALA A 18 3.69 13.33 0.52
N LEU A 19 4.51 12.73 1.39
CA LEU A 19 4.67 11.26 1.47
C LEU A 19 3.33 10.57 1.83
N ALA A 20 2.59 11.12 2.79
CA ALA A 20 1.28 10.57 3.17
C ALA A 20 0.27 10.66 2.00
N THR A 21 0.35 11.72 1.20
CA THR A 21 -0.50 11.89 0.01
C THR A 21 -0.13 10.88 -1.07
N GLU A 22 1.17 10.66 -1.30
CA GLU A 22 1.67 9.68 -2.28
C GLU A 22 1.26 8.25 -1.91
N ILE A 23 1.44 7.86 -0.64
CA ILE A 23 1.04 6.54 -0.14
C ILE A 23 -0.48 6.37 -0.20
N ALA A 24 -1.26 7.41 0.13
CA ALA A 24 -2.72 7.36 -0.01
C ALA A 24 -3.13 7.16 -1.48
N ALA A 25 -2.54 7.92 -2.41
CA ALA A 25 -2.85 7.83 -3.83
C ALA A 25 -2.51 6.44 -4.39
N TYR A 26 -1.31 5.93 -4.10
CA TYR A 26 -0.87 4.62 -4.57
C TYR A 26 -1.70 3.49 -3.96
N SER A 27 -1.97 3.53 -2.65
CA SER A 27 -2.71 2.46 -1.97
C SER A 27 -4.18 2.40 -2.40
N ILE A 28 -4.83 3.57 -2.60
CA ILE A 28 -6.19 3.63 -3.13
C ILE A 28 -6.21 3.15 -4.58
N ALA A 29 -5.30 3.62 -5.44
CA ALA A 29 -5.22 3.19 -6.82
C ALA A 29 -4.98 1.68 -6.94
N GLY A 30 -4.02 1.14 -6.17
CA GLY A 30 -3.74 -0.29 -6.12
C GLY A 30 -4.92 -1.11 -5.60
N GLY A 31 -5.64 -0.62 -4.59
CA GLY A 31 -6.86 -1.27 -4.10
C GLY A 31 -7.97 -1.31 -5.14
N ILE A 32 -8.21 -0.22 -5.88
CA ILE A 32 -9.20 -0.18 -6.97
C ILE A 32 -8.82 -1.17 -8.07
N VAL A 33 -7.54 -1.19 -8.48
CA VAL A 33 -7.04 -2.14 -9.47
C VAL A 33 -7.23 -3.59 -9.01
N LEU A 34 -7.01 -3.88 -7.73
CA LEU A 34 -7.26 -5.21 -7.17
C LEU A 34 -8.74 -5.58 -7.15
N PHE A 35 -9.64 -4.65 -6.89
CA PHE A 35 -11.07 -4.94 -6.93
C PHE A 35 -11.61 -5.18 -8.34
N LEU A 36 -11.07 -4.47 -9.35
CA LEU A 36 -11.51 -4.61 -10.74
C LEU A 36 -10.84 -5.79 -11.44
N TYR A 37 -9.53 -5.95 -11.28
CA TYR A 37 -8.73 -6.89 -12.05
C TYR A 37 -8.13 -8.03 -11.22
N GLY A 38 -8.32 -8.05 -9.90
CA GLY A 38 -7.72 -9.05 -9.03
C GLY A 38 -8.21 -10.47 -9.30
N GLN A 39 -9.44 -10.64 -9.82
CA GLN A 39 -9.95 -11.95 -10.23
C GLN A 39 -9.08 -12.58 -11.34
N TYR A 40 -8.55 -11.78 -12.25
CA TYR A 40 -7.67 -12.28 -13.32
C TYR A 40 -6.26 -12.62 -12.85
N LEU A 41 -5.76 -11.88 -11.86
CA LEU A 41 -4.44 -12.13 -11.25
C LEU A 41 -4.46 -13.35 -10.32
N TYR A 42 -5.61 -13.63 -9.69
CA TYR A 42 -5.78 -14.73 -8.74
C TYR A 42 -7.04 -15.55 -9.05
N PRO A 43 -7.07 -16.29 -10.17
CA PRO A 43 -8.28 -16.91 -10.71
C PRO A 43 -8.79 -18.16 -9.95
N SER A 44 -8.46 -18.27 -8.67
CA SER A 44 -8.87 -19.39 -7.80
C SER A 44 -9.01 -18.95 -6.35
N ALA A 45 -8.98 -17.64 -6.10
CA ALA A 45 -8.88 -17.05 -4.79
C ALA A 45 -9.92 -15.92 -4.63
N ASP A 46 -11.17 -16.21 -4.99
CA ASP A 46 -12.27 -15.23 -5.06
C ASP A 46 -12.51 -14.50 -3.74
N LEU A 47 -12.19 -15.14 -2.61
CA LEU A 47 -12.25 -14.54 -1.27
C LEU A 47 -10.96 -13.82 -0.87
N GLU A 48 -9.80 -14.18 -1.42
CA GLU A 48 -8.50 -13.57 -1.04
C GLU A 48 -8.32 -12.19 -1.70
N VAL A 49 -8.80 -12.01 -2.93
CA VAL A 49 -8.73 -10.74 -3.68
C VAL A 49 -9.35 -9.55 -2.92
N PRO A 50 -10.60 -9.62 -2.43
CA PRO A 50 -11.20 -8.50 -1.70
C PRO A 50 -10.50 -8.23 -0.37
N VAL A 51 -9.86 -9.24 0.24
CA VAL A 51 -9.05 -9.04 1.45
C VAL A 51 -7.80 -8.23 1.11
N TYR A 52 -7.10 -8.54 0.02
CA TYR A 52 -5.93 -7.77 -0.42
C TYR A 52 -6.28 -6.33 -0.79
N GLY A 53 -7.39 -6.13 -1.52
CA GLY A 53 -7.92 -4.81 -1.84
C GLY A 53 -8.36 -4.02 -0.60
N GLY A 54 -9.02 -4.69 0.35
CA GLY A 54 -9.46 -4.10 1.62
C GLY A 54 -8.28 -3.64 2.49
N VAL A 55 -7.20 -4.43 2.57
CA VAL A 55 -5.99 -4.04 3.31
C VAL A 55 -5.34 -2.81 2.68
N SER A 56 -5.24 -2.72 1.35
CA SER A 56 -4.76 -1.49 0.69
C SER A 56 -5.64 -0.28 0.99
N MET A 57 -6.97 -0.44 0.96
CA MET A 57 -7.87 0.66 1.34
C MET A 57 -7.69 1.09 2.79
N GLY A 58 -7.45 0.15 3.70
CA GLY A 58 -7.12 0.44 5.09
C GLY A 58 -5.82 1.24 5.25
N ILE A 59 -4.77 0.88 4.50
CA ILE A 59 -3.50 1.63 4.46
C ILE A 59 -3.72 3.05 3.91
N GLY A 60 -4.50 3.18 2.84
CA GLY A 60 -4.89 4.46 2.26
C GLY A 60 -5.64 5.34 3.28
N ALA A 61 -6.63 4.78 3.98
CA ALA A 61 -7.38 5.49 5.01
C ALA A 61 -6.48 5.96 6.18
N CYS A 62 -5.57 5.10 6.64
CA CYS A 62 -4.60 5.47 7.68
C CYS A 62 -3.69 6.63 7.22
N SER A 63 -3.30 6.65 5.96
CA SER A 63 -2.46 7.71 5.38
C SER A 63 -3.21 9.04 5.25
N VAL A 64 -4.51 9.00 4.92
CA VAL A 64 -5.36 10.21 4.92
C VAL A 64 -5.54 10.75 6.35
N LEU A 65 -5.78 9.88 7.34
CA LEU A 65 -5.85 10.28 8.74
C LEU A 65 -4.53 10.91 9.22
N LEU A 66 -3.40 10.40 8.72
CA LEU A 66 -2.08 10.97 8.97
C LEU A 66 -1.97 12.40 8.46
N LEU A 67 -2.42 12.64 7.23
CA LEU A 67 -2.41 13.95 6.60
C LEU A 67 -3.22 14.96 7.43
N LEU A 68 -4.41 14.58 7.88
CA LEU A 68 -5.26 15.39 8.77
C LEU A 68 -4.59 15.64 10.14
N ALA A 69 -3.92 14.64 10.71
CA ALA A 69 -3.21 14.78 11.98
C ALA A 69 -2.05 15.79 11.90
N PHE A 70 -1.32 15.79 10.79
CA PHE A 70 -0.23 16.74 10.53
C PHE A 70 -0.74 18.13 10.17
N ALA A 71 -1.88 18.25 9.49
CA ALA A 71 -2.51 19.53 9.18
C ALA A 71 -2.89 20.27 10.48
N ASN A 72 -3.52 19.55 11.42
CA ASN A 72 -4.02 20.10 12.68
C ASN A 72 -2.98 20.14 13.82
N ARG A 73 -1.74 19.65 13.59
CA ARG A 73 -0.66 19.57 14.60
C ARG A 73 -1.10 18.88 15.91
N SER A 74 -1.97 17.88 15.83
CA SER A 74 -2.57 17.26 17.02
C SER A 74 -1.66 16.20 17.66
N ARG A 75 -1.39 16.35 18.96
CA ARG A 75 -0.55 15.42 19.75
C ARG A 75 -1.22 14.08 20.01
N LEU A 76 -2.54 14.07 20.16
CA LEU A 76 -3.33 12.85 20.38
C LEU A 76 -3.32 11.97 19.13
N TRP A 77 -3.67 12.55 17.98
CA TRP A 77 -3.71 11.84 16.70
C TRP A 77 -2.35 11.29 16.27
N THR A 78 -1.29 12.10 16.40
CA THR A 78 0.08 11.64 16.10
C THR A 78 0.55 10.51 17.02
N SER A 79 0.10 10.48 18.28
CA SER A 79 0.43 9.39 19.20
C SER A 79 -0.35 8.12 18.88
N ALA A 80 -1.63 8.21 18.52
CA ALA A 80 -2.44 7.07 18.10
C ALA A 80 -1.91 6.44 16.81
N LEU A 81 -1.60 7.26 15.80
CA LEU A 81 -1.06 6.80 14.53
C LEU A 81 0.33 6.17 14.69
N CYS A 82 1.18 6.69 15.57
CA CYS A 82 2.47 6.07 15.89
C CYS A 82 2.32 4.66 16.49
N PHE A 83 1.18 4.33 17.09
CA PHE A 83 0.88 2.99 17.60
C PHE A 83 0.24 2.10 16.53
N ILE A 84 -0.62 2.65 15.66
CA ILE A 84 -1.32 1.90 14.61
C ILE A 84 -0.40 1.57 13.42
N LEU A 85 0.44 2.52 12.98
CA LEU A 85 1.34 2.37 11.83
C LEU A 85 2.25 1.12 11.85
N PRO A 86 2.88 0.70 12.96
CA PRO A 86 3.67 -0.52 12.95
C PRO A 86 2.84 -1.78 12.67
N PHE A 87 1.58 -1.84 13.13
CA PHE A 87 0.68 -2.95 12.78
C PHE A 87 0.31 -2.92 11.30
N VAL A 88 0.02 -1.73 10.77
CA VAL A 88 -0.27 -1.55 9.33
C VAL A 88 0.93 -1.95 8.47
N LEU A 89 2.14 -1.62 8.89
CA LEU A 89 3.39 -2.00 8.21
C LEU A 89 3.62 -3.52 8.23
N VAL A 90 3.35 -4.19 9.34
CA VAL A 90 3.44 -5.67 9.38
C VAL A 90 2.41 -6.29 8.44
N LEU A 91 1.16 -5.79 8.44
CA LEU A 91 0.12 -6.27 7.54
C LEU A 91 0.47 -6.03 6.06
N SER A 92 1.11 -4.91 5.72
CA SER A 92 1.52 -4.61 4.35
C SER A 92 2.65 -5.52 3.86
N ILE A 93 3.63 -5.83 4.72
CA ILE A 93 4.70 -6.80 4.42
C ILE A 93 4.13 -8.20 4.20
N VAL A 94 3.25 -8.67 5.11
CA VAL A 94 2.60 -9.98 4.98
C VAL A 94 1.78 -10.05 3.70
N ARG A 95 0.98 -9.01 3.41
CA ARG A 95 0.21 -8.89 2.17
C ARG A 95 1.12 -8.98 0.94
N ALA A 96 2.20 -8.19 0.90
CA ALA A 96 3.12 -8.16 -0.22
C ALA A 96 3.78 -9.53 -0.46
N GLY A 97 4.19 -10.22 0.61
CA GLY A 97 4.78 -11.56 0.54
C GLY A 97 3.80 -12.60 -0.02
N ILE A 98 2.58 -12.66 0.53
CA ILE A 98 1.58 -13.64 0.10
C ILE A 98 1.16 -13.37 -1.36
N MET A 99 0.91 -12.10 -1.72
CA MET A 99 0.52 -11.73 -3.08
C MET A 99 1.57 -12.12 -4.12
N THR A 100 2.85 -11.90 -3.80
CA THR A 100 3.96 -12.24 -4.70
C THR A 100 4.12 -13.75 -4.85
N PHE A 101 4.00 -14.51 -3.75
CA PHE A 101 4.07 -15.97 -3.78
C PHE A 101 2.90 -16.60 -4.56
N ARG A 102 1.68 -16.11 -4.32
CA ARG A 102 0.48 -16.58 -5.04
C ARG A 102 0.54 -16.27 -6.53
N LEU A 103 1.12 -15.13 -6.90
CA LEU A 103 1.23 -14.74 -8.31
C LEU A 103 2.13 -15.71 -9.08
N ASP A 104 3.25 -16.15 -8.47
CA ASP A 104 4.14 -17.16 -9.05
C ASP A 104 3.48 -18.55 -9.15
N TYR A 105 2.73 -18.94 -8.11
CA TYR A 105 2.00 -20.22 -8.10
C TYR A 105 0.94 -20.34 -9.21
N TYR A 106 0.28 -19.24 -9.58
CA TYR A 106 -0.78 -19.23 -10.60
C TYR A 106 -0.31 -18.85 -12.01
N GLN A 107 1.00 -18.82 -12.26
CA GLN A 107 1.57 -18.39 -13.55
C GLN A 107 0.94 -19.07 -14.78
N GLU A 108 0.73 -20.39 -14.73
CA GLU A 108 0.21 -21.17 -15.86
C GLU A 108 -1.24 -20.79 -16.19
N ARG A 109 -2.03 -20.46 -15.16
CA ARG A 109 -3.44 -20.06 -15.30
C ARG A 109 -3.57 -18.67 -15.91
N ILE A 110 -2.65 -17.78 -15.56
CA ILE A 110 -2.57 -16.42 -16.13
C ILE A 110 -2.15 -16.50 -17.60
N ILE A 111 -1.14 -17.32 -17.92
CA ILE A 111 -0.71 -17.54 -19.31
C ILE A 111 -1.85 -18.14 -20.15
N TRP A 112 -2.59 -19.12 -19.61
CA TRP A 112 -3.76 -19.67 -20.27
C TRP A 112 -4.81 -18.59 -20.55
N SER A 113 -5.11 -17.75 -19.56
CA SER A 113 -6.08 -16.64 -19.69
C SER A 113 -5.70 -15.68 -20.80
N CYS A 114 -4.41 -15.36 -20.93
CA CYS A 114 -3.88 -14.51 -22.00
C CYS A 114 -3.94 -15.16 -23.38
N ASN A 115 -3.66 -16.46 -23.48
CA ASN A 115 -3.70 -17.18 -24.76
C ASN A 115 -5.13 -17.40 -25.28
N HIS A 116 -6.14 -17.32 -24.40
CA HIS A 116 -7.56 -17.50 -24.74
C HIS A 116 -8.34 -16.18 -24.69
N GLY A 117 -7.75 -15.10 -25.21
CA GLY A 117 -8.46 -13.84 -25.43
C GLY A 117 -8.77 -13.03 -24.16
N GLY A 118 -8.03 -13.25 -23.07
CA GLY A 118 -8.17 -12.48 -21.83
C GLY A 118 -9.32 -12.92 -20.93
N GLN A 119 -9.76 -14.17 -21.03
CA GLN A 119 -10.86 -14.71 -20.23
C GLN A 119 -10.39 -15.20 -18.87
N LEU A 120 -11.28 -15.14 -17.88
CA LEU A 120 -11.02 -15.68 -16.56
C LEU A 120 -10.77 -17.19 -16.65
N TYR A 121 -9.67 -17.66 -16.04
CA TYR A 121 -9.35 -19.08 -16.02
C TYR A 121 -10.45 -19.88 -15.32
N ASN A 122 -10.99 -20.87 -16.03
CA ASN A 122 -11.92 -21.85 -15.49
C ASN A 122 -11.39 -23.26 -15.76
N ALA A 123 -11.22 -24.05 -14.70
CA ALA A 123 -10.62 -25.38 -14.79
C ALA A 123 -11.41 -26.35 -15.70
N THR A 124 -12.72 -26.19 -15.81
CA THR A 124 -13.56 -27.03 -16.70
C THR A 124 -13.38 -26.67 -18.17
N LEU A 125 -13.21 -25.38 -18.48
CA LEU A 125 -12.94 -24.91 -19.85
C LEU A 125 -11.48 -25.15 -20.26
N ALA A 126 -10.54 -25.05 -19.33
CA ALA A 126 -9.13 -25.35 -19.60
C ALA A 126 -8.89 -26.83 -19.94
N ALA A 127 -9.77 -27.72 -19.50
CA ALA A 127 -9.74 -29.15 -19.85
C ALA A 127 -10.39 -29.45 -21.22
N ASP A 128 -11.09 -28.49 -21.83
CA ASP A 128 -11.78 -28.67 -23.10
C ASP A 128 -10.91 -28.18 -24.27
N SER A 129 -10.32 -29.14 -25.00
CA SER A 129 -9.39 -28.87 -26.11
C SER A 129 -10.01 -28.18 -27.33
N THR A 130 -11.34 -28.11 -27.43
CA THR A 130 -12.05 -27.47 -28.55
C THR A 130 -12.51 -26.05 -28.22
N TYR A 131 -12.31 -25.59 -26.98
CA TYR A 131 -12.71 -24.26 -26.57
C TYR A 131 -11.85 -23.19 -27.26
N SER A 132 -12.50 -22.31 -28.01
CA SER A 132 -11.89 -21.16 -28.66
C SER A 132 -12.64 -19.89 -28.27
N ALA A 133 -11.90 -18.90 -27.78
CA ALA A 133 -12.39 -17.69 -27.11
C ALA A 133 -13.14 -16.68 -28.00
N GLY A 134 -13.54 -17.08 -29.22
CA GLY A 134 -14.07 -16.18 -30.25
C GLY A 134 -15.43 -15.55 -29.95
N ASN A 135 -16.15 -15.97 -28.90
CA ASN A 135 -17.56 -15.62 -28.70
C ASN A 135 -17.98 -15.38 -27.23
N SER A 136 -17.05 -15.11 -26.31
CA SER A 136 -17.42 -14.94 -24.89
C SER A 136 -17.47 -13.47 -24.53
N SER A 137 -18.69 -12.97 -24.31
CA SER A 137 -19.04 -11.59 -23.92
C SER A 137 -18.73 -11.27 -22.45
N GLY A 138 -17.63 -11.80 -21.90
CA GLY A 138 -17.21 -11.56 -20.53
C GLY A 138 -16.26 -10.37 -20.41
N ASP A 139 -16.07 -9.87 -19.19
CA ASP A 139 -15.01 -8.90 -18.92
C ASP A 139 -13.65 -9.51 -19.34
N THR A 140 -12.90 -8.78 -20.16
CA THR A 140 -11.60 -9.22 -20.70
C THR A 140 -10.47 -8.51 -19.98
N ILE A 141 -9.38 -9.23 -19.71
CA ILE A 141 -8.12 -8.63 -19.26
C ILE A 141 -7.68 -7.53 -20.25
N PRO A 142 -7.20 -6.36 -19.77
CA PRO A 142 -6.66 -5.33 -20.65
C PRO A 142 -5.52 -5.90 -21.50
N THR A 143 -5.56 -5.69 -22.82
CA THR A 143 -4.60 -6.27 -23.79
C THR A 143 -3.13 -5.97 -23.46
N GLY A 144 -2.86 -4.87 -22.76
CA GLY A 144 -1.53 -4.53 -22.25
C GLY A 144 -0.93 -5.53 -21.25
N PHE A 145 -1.76 -6.19 -20.42
CA PHE A 145 -1.30 -7.21 -19.47
C PHE A 145 -0.74 -8.44 -20.18
N CYS A 146 -1.41 -8.87 -21.26
CA CYS A 146 -0.99 -10.04 -22.03
C CYS A 146 0.14 -9.73 -23.02
N SER A 147 0.26 -8.48 -23.50
CA SER A 147 1.35 -8.07 -24.38
C SER A 147 2.70 -7.89 -23.66
N ALA A 148 2.71 -7.54 -22.36
CA ALA A 148 3.93 -7.27 -21.60
C ALA A 148 4.63 -8.55 -21.08
N GLY A 149 3.92 -9.68 -21.07
CA GLY A 149 4.42 -10.97 -20.59
C GLY A 149 4.45 -11.09 -19.05
N PHE A 150 4.28 -12.32 -18.57
CA PHE A 150 4.19 -12.62 -17.13
C PHE A 150 5.41 -12.16 -16.33
N HIS A 151 6.62 -12.36 -16.88
CA HIS A 151 7.86 -12.02 -16.17
C HIS A 151 8.01 -10.52 -15.89
N SER A 152 7.71 -9.67 -16.88
CA SER A 152 7.75 -8.21 -16.69
C SER A 152 6.69 -7.74 -15.69
N LEU A 153 5.52 -8.37 -15.72
CA LEU A 153 4.42 -8.03 -14.84
C LEU A 153 4.71 -8.42 -13.39
N TYR A 154 5.21 -9.63 -13.18
CA TYR A 154 5.65 -10.12 -11.87
C TYR A 154 6.69 -9.19 -11.25
N LEU A 155 7.73 -8.84 -12.02
CA LEU A 155 8.81 -7.99 -11.52
C LEU A 155 8.32 -6.58 -11.20
N ALA A 156 7.48 -5.99 -12.05
CA ALA A 156 6.88 -4.68 -11.79
C ALA A 156 6.02 -4.69 -10.52
N PHE A 157 5.20 -5.73 -10.33
CA PHE A 157 4.32 -5.85 -9.18
C PHE A 157 5.10 -6.08 -7.87
N ALA A 158 6.10 -6.96 -7.89
CA ALA A 158 6.98 -7.22 -6.75
C ALA A 158 7.78 -5.97 -6.37
N PHE A 159 8.34 -5.26 -7.34
CA PHE A 159 9.10 -4.03 -7.09
C PHE A 159 8.21 -2.91 -6.54
N ALA A 160 7.00 -2.74 -7.08
CA ALA A 160 6.07 -1.73 -6.61
C ALA A 160 5.58 -2.01 -5.16
N LEU A 161 5.35 -3.28 -4.80
CA LEU A 161 5.04 -3.69 -3.43
C LEU A 161 6.23 -3.52 -2.46
N ALA A 162 7.45 -3.79 -2.92
CA ALA A 162 8.66 -3.59 -2.11
C ALA A 162 8.88 -2.09 -1.82
N LEU A 163 8.70 -1.25 -2.83
CA LEU A 163 8.82 0.20 -2.70
C LEU A 163 7.75 0.77 -1.76
N ASP A 164 6.51 0.27 -1.84
CA ASP A 164 5.43 0.59 -0.89
C ASP A 164 5.82 0.28 0.56
N CYS A 165 6.43 -0.89 0.81
CA CYS A 165 6.91 -1.25 2.15
C CYS A 165 8.00 -0.29 2.67
N VAL A 166 8.95 0.10 1.81
CA VAL A 166 10.02 1.05 2.17
C VAL A 166 9.45 2.43 2.46
N LEU A 167 8.52 2.92 1.65
CA LEU A 167 7.86 4.21 1.86
C LEU A 167 7.06 4.22 3.17
N GLN A 168 6.35 3.14 3.50
CA GLN A 168 5.62 3.00 4.76
C GLN A 168 6.57 2.95 5.99
N ALA A 169 7.71 2.26 5.87
CA ALA A 169 8.73 2.26 6.92
C ALA A 169 9.29 3.67 7.15
N TYR A 170 9.54 4.41 6.07
CA TYR A 170 10.01 5.79 6.15
C TYR A 170 8.94 6.72 6.75
N GLN A 171 7.66 6.54 6.41
CA GLN A 171 6.55 7.27 7.03
C GLN A 171 6.49 7.05 8.55
N LEU A 172 6.64 5.81 9.01
CA LEU A 172 6.68 5.48 10.44
C LEU A 172 7.82 6.22 11.14
N PHE A 173 9.01 6.23 10.54
CA PHE A 173 10.16 6.95 11.07
C PHE A 173 9.88 8.45 11.23
N LEU A 174 9.26 9.09 10.23
CA LEU A 174 8.93 10.51 10.28
C LEU A 174 7.87 10.82 11.34
N VAL A 175 6.85 9.98 11.50
CA VAL A 175 5.79 10.15 12.50
C VAL A 175 6.35 10.00 13.91
N TRP A 176 7.20 9.00 14.13
CA TRP A 176 7.90 8.82 15.40
C TRP A 176 8.72 10.05 15.77
N ARG A 177 9.48 10.58 14.80
CA ARG A 177 10.28 11.79 14.98
C ARG A 177 9.43 13.02 15.31
N PHE A 178 8.33 13.23 14.58
CA PHE A 178 7.43 14.35 14.83
C PHE A 178 6.80 14.29 16.23
N ARG A 179 6.44 13.09 16.69
CA ARG A 179 5.95 12.87 18.06
C ARG A 179 6.99 13.25 19.11
N ALA A 180 8.26 12.88 18.92
CA ALA A 180 9.35 13.26 19.82
C ALA A 180 9.51 14.79 19.88
N PHE A 181 9.46 15.47 18.72
CA PHE A 181 9.49 16.94 18.65
C PHE A 181 8.33 17.59 19.42
N LEU A 182 7.09 17.12 19.24
CA LEU A 182 5.93 17.65 19.95
C LEU A 182 6.01 17.46 21.47
N ARG A 183 6.61 16.36 21.95
CA ARG A 183 6.82 16.14 23.39
C ARG A 183 7.76 17.19 23.99
N ASN A 184 8.89 17.44 23.34
CA ASN A 184 9.85 18.44 23.81
C ASN A 184 9.25 19.85 23.79
N TYR A 185 8.48 20.19 22.76
CA TYR A 185 7.81 21.49 22.67
C TYR A 185 6.75 21.68 23.78
N SER A 186 6.00 20.62 24.12
CA SER A 186 5.02 20.67 25.20
C SER A 186 5.67 20.83 26.58
N SER A 187 6.79 20.13 26.83
CA SER A 187 7.54 20.25 28.09
C SER A 187 8.08 21.68 28.27
N LEU A 188 8.61 22.30 27.21
CA LEU A 188 9.08 23.68 27.26
C LEU A 188 7.93 24.69 27.48
N LYS A 189 6.74 24.45 26.90
CA LYS A 189 5.57 25.30 27.13
C LYS A 189 5.08 25.19 28.57
N ASP A 190 5.03 23.98 29.12
CA ASP A 190 4.61 23.72 30.51
C ASP A 190 5.58 24.36 31.51
N SER A 191 6.90 24.24 31.26
CA SER A 191 7.93 24.90 32.08
C SER A 191 7.84 26.42 32.07
N ARG A 192 7.36 27.04 30.98
CA ARG A 192 7.13 28.50 30.93
C ARG A 192 5.84 28.94 31.62
N VAL A 193 4.83 28.08 31.70
CA VAL A 193 3.54 28.38 32.36
C VAL A 193 3.63 28.13 33.88
N ASN A 194 4.42 27.16 34.33
CA ASN A 194 4.61 26.84 35.75
C ASN A 194 5.69 27.66 36.48
N GLY A 195 6.18 28.76 35.90
CA GLY A 195 6.70 29.90 36.68
C GLY A 195 7.84 29.65 37.67
N TYR A 196 8.64 28.60 37.56
CA TYR A 196 9.90 28.50 38.32
C TYR A 196 11.07 28.87 37.42
N TYR A 197 11.21 30.17 37.17
CA TYR A 197 12.48 30.75 36.76
C TYR A 197 13.43 30.65 37.94
N TYR A 198 14.30 29.64 37.96
CA TYR A 198 15.59 29.78 38.61
C TYR A 198 16.53 30.46 37.62
N SER A 199 17.05 31.60 38.09
CA SER A 199 18.21 32.34 37.60
C SER A 199 19.39 31.45 37.23
#